data_AF-A0A0K8WGL6-F1
#
_entry.id   AF-A0A0K8WGL6-F1
#
_cell.length_a   1.000
_cell.length_b   1.000
_cell.length_c   1.000
_cell.angle_alpha   90.00
_cell.angle_beta   90.00
_cell.angle_gamma   90.00
#
_symmetry.space_group_name_H-M   'P 1'
#
loop_
_entity.id
_entity.type
_entity.pdbx_description
1 polymer ?
#
loop_
_entity_poly.entity_id
_entity_poly.type
_entity_poly.pdbx_seq_one_letter_code
_entity_poly.pdbx_strand_id
1 'polypeptide(L)'
;MQLHLVMHYVLSRRFDEIHYGKYISLYMRNIFFFDQHPPLGKQLIAAVAYTAGGYDGNYTFPHIGAEYNKNMPIFWLRFVPALCGSALAPIVYKLLIAARLSRWSALLGGILIILDNALLTQSRFILMESMLLLFEACGLYCMLRFQESRFGSSLWLIFGLASASCFSFASSVKYAGFLTYGLTAYLSCRFLWDKLYDATLSNLHIILQTFGRIVLFTIVPIMLYIGVFFVHLQLLYRAGPHDSIMTSAFQASLDGGLASITKGQPLKVAHGSQVTLRHTHGRTCWLHSHTHVYPVRYPDKRGSSHQQQVTCYSFKDVNNWWIIKRPHREDLVVGNELDVIRHGDIIQLVHGITSRGLNSHDVAAPMTPQCQEVSCYIDYEIKMPGELLWRVEILNRETVGNK
;
A
#
# COMPACT_ATOMS: atom_id res chain seq x y z
N MET A 1 -33.00 -18.51 -9.62
CA MET A 1 -34.09 -17.89 -8.82
C MET A 1 -33.66 -17.58 -7.38
N GLN A 2 -33.08 -18.53 -6.63
CA GLN A 2 -32.54 -18.28 -5.27
C GLN A 2 -31.40 -17.24 -5.23
N LEU A 3 -30.46 -17.25 -6.18
CA LEU A 3 -29.40 -16.22 -6.26
C LEU A 3 -29.97 -14.80 -6.49
N HIS A 4 -31.06 -14.70 -7.25
CA HIS A 4 -31.69 -13.43 -7.63
C HIS A 4 -32.53 -12.85 -6.48
N LEU A 5 -33.30 -13.69 -5.78
CA LEU A 5 -34.09 -13.27 -4.61
C LEU A 5 -33.22 -12.92 -3.39
N VAL A 6 -32.11 -13.64 -3.16
CA VAL A 6 -31.28 -13.39 -1.97
C VAL A 6 -30.42 -12.13 -2.13
N MET A 7 -30.01 -11.75 -3.34
CA MET A 7 -29.14 -10.56 -3.48
C MET A 7 -29.85 -9.20 -3.35
N HIS A 8 -31.14 -9.13 -3.67
CA HIS A 8 -31.91 -7.88 -3.71
C HIS A 8 -32.50 -7.42 -2.36
N TYR A 9 -32.72 -8.34 -1.40
CA TYR A 9 -33.54 -8.04 -0.21
C TYR A 9 -32.86 -7.22 0.91
N VAL A 10 -31.54 -6.98 0.85
CA VAL A 10 -30.86 -6.11 1.83
C VAL A 10 -30.35 -4.87 1.10
N LEU A 11 -31.18 -3.83 1.14
CA LEU A 11 -30.95 -2.50 0.55
C LEU A 11 -30.11 -1.59 1.46
N SER A 12 -29.83 -2.00 2.70
CA SER A 12 -29.01 -1.26 3.66
C SER A 12 -27.57 -1.78 3.70
N ARG A 13 -26.61 -0.85 3.72
CA ARG A 13 -25.17 -1.14 3.76
C ARG A 13 -24.74 -1.64 5.13
N ARG A 14 -23.77 -2.57 5.18
CA ARG A 14 -23.10 -2.98 6.43
C ARG A 14 -21.59 -2.72 6.42
N PHE A 15 -21.05 -2.61 7.64
CA PHE A 15 -19.71 -2.16 8.06
C PHE A 15 -18.65 -2.07 6.94
N ASP A 16 -18.09 -3.19 6.48
CA ASP A 16 -16.95 -3.21 5.53
C ASP A 16 -17.34 -3.05 4.05
N GLU A 17 -18.61 -3.19 3.70
CA GLU A 17 -19.11 -3.07 2.32
C GLU A 17 -18.83 -1.68 1.73
N ILE A 18 -18.84 -0.66 2.59
CA ILE A 18 -18.54 0.73 2.23
C ILE A 18 -17.06 0.89 1.86
N HIS A 19 -16.16 0.27 2.61
CA HIS A 19 -14.73 0.38 2.38
C HIS A 19 -14.35 -0.27 1.05
N TYR A 20 -14.76 -1.51 0.84
CA TYR A 20 -14.49 -2.20 -0.43
C TYR A 20 -15.23 -1.57 -1.61
N GLY A 21 -16.48 -1.14 -1.44
CA GLY A 21 -17.24 -0.42 -2.45
C GLY A 21 -16.55 0.88 -2.89
N LYS A 22 -16.02 1.66 -1.95
CA LYS A 22 -15.20 2.86 -2.25
C LYS A 22 -13.99 2.49 -3.08
N TYR A 23 -13.20 1.49 -2.68
CA TYR A 23 -12.00 1.08 -3.41
C TYR A 23 -12.31 0.54 -4.81
N ILE A 24 -13.36 -0.25 -4.97
CA ILE A 24 -13.83 -0.71 -6.30
C ILE A 24 -14.16 0.49 -7.19
N SER A 25 -14.77 1.53 -6.63
CA SER A 25 -15.10 2.75 -7.37
C SER A 25 -13.88 3.59 -7.75
N LEU A 26 -12.78 3.49 -6.98
CA LEU A 26 -11.50 4.11 -7.30
C LEU A 26 -10.79 3.36 -8.43
N TYR A 27 -10.91 2.02 -8.49
CA TYR A 27 -10.44 1.25 -9.65
C TYR A 27 -11.12 1.68 -10.95
N MET A 28 -12.46 1.87 -10.94
CA MET A 28 -13.21 2.32 -12.13
C MET A 28 -12.75 3.70 -12.62
N ARG A 29 -12.29 4.55 -11.69
CA ARG A 29 -11.84 5.93 -11.97
C ARG A 29 -10.33 6.03 -12.19
N ASN A 30 -9.59 4.92 -12.11
CA ASN A 30 -8.13 4.84 -12.16
C ASN A 30 -7.43 5.70 -11.08
N ILE A 31 -8.07 5.92 -9.93
CA ILE A 31 -7.57 6.77 -8.84
C ILE A 31 -6.79 5.92 -7.83
N PHE A 32 -5.55 6.30 -7.56
CA PHE A 32 -4.69 5.63 -6.59
C PHE A 32 -5.27 5.68 -5.17
N PHE A 33 -5.17 4.54 -4.48
CA PHE A 33 -5.48 4.44 -3.07
C PHE A 33 -4.54 3.45 -2.38
N PHE A 34 -4.40 3.60 -1.07
CA PHE A 34 -3.67 2.69 -0.23
C PHE A 34 -4.65 1.93 0.65
N ASP A 35 -4.48 0.62 0.74
CA ASP A 35 -5.26 -0.24 1.62
C ASP A 35 -4.36 -1.25 2.33
N GLN A 36 -4.77 -1.69 3.51
CA GLN A 36 -4.04 -2.68 4.29
C GLN A 36 -4.02 -4.06 3.62
N HIS A 37 -5.06 -4.39 2.84
CA HIS A 37 -5.17 -5.69 2.19
C HIS A 37 -4.69 -5.65 0.73
N PRO A 38 -4.01 -6.71 0.27
CA PRO A 38 -3.65 -6.88 -1.14
C PRO A 38 -4.84 -6.73 -2.12
N PRO A 39 -4.56 -6.44 -3.41
CA PRO A 39 -5.57 -5.86 -4.29
C PRO A 39 -6.47 -6.88 -4.99
N LEU A 40 -6.14 -8.18 -5.02
CA LEU A 40 -6.79 -9.15 -5.92
C LEU A 40 -8.30 -9.26 -5.71
N GLY A 41 -8.76 -9.36 -4.46
CA GLY A 41 -10.19 -9.48 -4.18
C GLY A 41 -10.98 -8.28 -4.73
N LYS A 42 -10.44 -7.08 -4.55
CA LYS A 42 -11.03 -5.84 -5.04
C LYS A 42 -10.99 -5.76 -6.57
N GLN A 43 -9.88 -6.19 -7.18
CA GLN A 43 -9.72 -6.23 -8.64
C GLN A 43 -10.71 -7.20 -9.29
N LEU A 44 -10.96 -8.37 -8.70
CA LEU A 44 -11.93 -9.34 -9.23
C LEU A 44 -13.35 -8.78 -9.21
N ILE A 45 -13.75 -8.15 -8.11
CA ILE A 45 -15.08 -7.50 -8.02
C ILE A 45 -15.16 -6.34 -9.01
N ALA A 46 -14.12 -5.51 -9.07
CA ALA A 46 -14.04 -4.39 -9.99
C ALA A 46 -14.16 -4.84 -11.46
N ALA A 47 -13.45 -5.89 -11.85
CA ALA A 47 -13.47 -6.43 -13.20
C ALA A 47 -14.87 -6.93 -13.61
N VAL A 48 -15.57 -7.64 -12.71
CA VAL A 48 -16.94 -8.13 -12.98
C VAL A 48 -17.94 -6.97 -12.98
N ALA A 49 -17.84 -6.04 -12.05
CA ALA A 49 -18.72 -4.88 -11.98
C ALA A 49 -18.59 -3.98 -13.23
N TYR A 50 -17.38 -3.85 -13.76
CA TYR A 50 -17.11 -3.13 -15.01
C TYR A 50 -17.68 -3.87 -16.23
N THR A 51 -17.27 -5.12 -16.43
CA THR A 51 -17.56 -5.88 -17.66
C THR A 51 -19.03 -6.31 -17.78
N ALA A 52 -19.65 -6.76 -16.67
CA ALA A 52 -21.02 -7.27 -16.69
C ALA A 52 -22.05 -6.26 -16.18
N GLY A 53 -21.63 -5.36 -15.28
CA GLY A 53 -22.50 -4.38 -14.65
C GLY A 53 -22.46 -2.98 -15.24
N GLY A 54 -21.50 -2.67 -16.13
CA GLY A 54 -21.33 -1.33 -16.69
C GLY A 54 -21.07 -0.26 -15.62
N TYR A 55 -20.47 -0.64 -14.49
CA TYR A 55 -20.25 0.28 -13.38
C TYR A 55 -19.17 1.32 -13.72
N ASP A 56 -19.53 2.60 -13.66
CA ASP A 56 -18.64 3.73 -13.99
C ASP A 56 -17.84 4.25 -12.78
N GLY A 57 -18.14 3.75 -11.57
CA GLY A 57 -17.49 4.21 -10.35
C GLY A 57 -17.95 5.56 -9.84
N ASN A 58 -18.93 6.21 -10.46
CA ASN A 58 -19.36 7.58 -10.11
C ASN A 58 -20.26 7.65 -8.86
N TYR A 59 -20.33 6.57 -8.09
CA TYR A 59 -21.08 6.51 -6.86
C TYR A 59 -20.21 6.82 -5.64
N THR A 60 -20.72 7.67 -4.76
CA THR A 60 -20.12 7.93 -3.44
C THR A 60 -20.86 7.12 -2.39
N PHE A 61 -20.10 6.46 -1.53
CA PHE A 61 -20.65 5.69 -0.41
C PHE A 61 -20.63 6.59 0.85
N PRO A 62 -21.76 7.25 1.22
CA PRO A 62 -21.85 8.11 2.40
C PRO A 62 -21.65 7.35 3.72
N HIS A 63 -22.73 6.78 4.29
CA HIS A 63 -22.72 6.14 5.61
C HIS A 63 -23.37 4.75 5.58
N ILE A 64 -23.18 3.99 6.66
CA ILE A 64 -23.77 2.67 6.91
C ILE A 64 -25.28 2.84 7.07
N GLY A 65 -26.07 1.98 6.44
CA GLY A 65 -27.53 2.06 6.48
C GLY A 65 -28.19 2.90 5.39
N ALA A 66 -27.45 3.72 4.64
CA ALA A 66 -28.00 4.46 3.50
C ALA A 66 -28.42 3.52 2.36
N GLU A 67 -29.58 3.78 1.75
CA GLU A 67 -30.06 3.02 0.60
C GLU A 67 -29.19 3.23 -0.64
N TYR A 68 -29.12 2.20 -1.47
CA TYR A 68 -28.45 2.27 -2.75
C TYR A 68 -29.29 3.02 -3.79
N ASN A 69 -28.62 3.78 -4.66
CA ASN A 69 -29.30 4.41 -5.78
C ASN A 69 -29.78 3.32 -6.78
N LYS A 70 -30.91 3.56 -7.45
CA LYS A 70 -31.54 2.61 -8.39
C LYS A 70 -30.61 2.18 -9.53
N ASN A 71 -29.66 3.04 -9.91
CA ASN A 71 -28.73 2.79 -11.02
C ASN A 71 -27.47 2.01 -10.60
N MET A 72 -27.33 1.63 -9.33
CA MET A 72 -26.14 0.92 -8.87
C MET A 72 -26.22 -0.58 -9.19
N PRO A 73 -25.22 -1.18 -9.86
CA PRO A 73 -25.20 -2.60 -10.19
C PRO A 73 -24.78 -3.46 -8.98
N ILE A 74 -25.57 -3.41 -7.90
CA ILE A 74 -25.31 -4.12 -6.62
C ILE A 74 -25.18 -5.62 -6.85
N PHE A 75 -26.00 -6.18 -7.75
CA PHE A 75 -25.95 -7.60 -8.09
C PHE A 75 -24.54 -8.00 -8.54
N TRP A 76 -23.93 -7.25 -9.47
CA TRP A 76 -22.60 -7.57 -10.00
C TRP A 76 -21.48 -7.33 -8.99
N LEU A 77 -21.65 -6.36 -8.09
CA LEU A 77 -20.71 -6.11 -6.99
C LEU A 77 -20.74 -7.25 -5.95
N ARG A 78 -21.90 -7.86 -5.72
CA ARG A 78 -22.08 -9.01 -4.80
C ARG A 78 -21.92 -10.37 -5.47
N PHE A 79 -21.84 -10.40 -6.81
CA PHE A 79 -21.77 -11.63 -7.59
C PHE A 79 -20.54 -12.48 -7.27
N VAL A 80 -19.34 -11.89 -7.33
CA VAL A 80 -18.09 -12.64 -7.07
C VAL A 80 -18.05 -13.21 -5.65
N PRO A 81 -18.33 -12.43 -4.58
CA PRO A 81 -18.39 -12.98 -3.23
C PRO A 81 -19.36 -14.16 -3.09
N ALA A 82 -20.56 -14.07 -3.69
CA ALA A 82 -21.56 -15.13 -3.54
C ALA A 82 -21.27 -16.35 -4.42
N LEU A 83 -20.67 -16.15 -5.60
CA LEU A 83 -20.19 -17.24 -6.43
C LEU A 83 -19.11 -18.03 -5.68
N CYS A 84 -18.15 -17.32 -5.07
CA CYS A 84 -17.10 -17.96 -4.30
C CYS A 84 -17.65 -18.68 -3.06
N GLY A 85 -18.61 -18.07 -2.35
CA GLY A 85 -19.27 -18.70 -1.20
C GLY A 85 -20.07 -19.95 -1.59
N SER A 86 -20.77 -19.91 -2.74
CA SER A 86 -21.53 -21.05 -3.26
C SER A 86 -20.63 -22.20 -3.72
N ALA A 87 -19.48 -21.87 -4.32
CA ALA A 87 -18.49 -22.84 -4.76
C ALA A 87 -17.67 -23.45 -3.60
N LEU A 88 -17.66 -22.82 -2.42
CA LEU A 88 -16.91 -23.31 -1.27
C LEU A 88 -17.40 -24.69 -0.80
N ALA A 89 -18.71 -24.89 -0.67
CA ALA A 89 -19.29 -26.16 -0.20
C ALA A 89 -18.89 -27.38 -1.05
N PRO A 90 -19.02 -27.39 -2.39
CA PRO A 90 -18.58 -28.52 -3.20
C PRO A 90 -17.05 -28.72 -3.19
N ILE A 91 -16.27 -27.66 -3.06
CA ILE A 91 -14.81 -27.77 -2.94
C ILE A 91 -14.42 -28.39 -1.60
N VAL A 92 -15.07 -28.01 -0.50
CA VAL A 92 -14.85 -28.63 0.82
C VAL A 92 -15.22 -30.12 0.77
N TYR A 93 -16.32 -30.49 0.11
CA TYR A 93 -16.64 -31.90 -0.13
C TYR A 93 -15.49 -32.63 -0.83
N LYS A 94 -14.96 -32.08 -1.94
CA LYS A 94 -13.83 -32.68 -2.67
C LYS A 94 -12.55 -32.74 -1.85
N LEU A 95 -12.27 -31.72 -1.04
CA LEU A 95 -11.15 -31.67 -0.12
C LEU A 95 -11.23 -32.78 0.92
N LEU A 96 -12.40 -32.99 1.54
CA LEU A 96 -12.59 -34.05 2.55
C LEU A 96 -12.46 -35.45 1.92
N ILE A 97 -12.95 -35.65 0.70
CA ILE A 97 -12.72 -36.90 -0.06
C ILE A 97 -11.22 -37.10 -0.33
N ALA A 98 -10.51 -36.06 -0.75
CA ALA A 98 -9.05 -36.13 -0.97
C ALA A 98 -8.28 -36.37 0.34
N ALA A 99 -8.80 -35.92 1.48
CA ALA A 99 -8.28 -36.23 2.82
C ALA A 99 -8.62 -37.65 3.31
N ARG A 100 -9.18 -38.51 2.45
CA ARG A 100 -9.53 -39.92 2.71
C ARG A 100 -10.64 -40.12 3.76
N LEU A 101 -11.51 -39.13 3.95
CA LEU A 101 -12.72 -39.28 4.76
C LEU A 101 -13.82 -40.04 4.00
N SER A 102 -14.79 -40.59 4.74
CA SER A 102 -15.93 -41.29 4.14
C SER A 102 -16.81 -40.34 3.31
N ARG A 103 -17.50 -40.88 2.29
CA ARG A 103 -18.42 -40.09 1.45
C ARG A 103 -19.51 -39.38 2.26
N TRP A 104 -20.00 -40.02 3.32
CA TRP A 104 -21.01 -39.44 4.21
C TRP A 104 -20.43 -38.33 5.08
N SER A 105 -19.23 -38.50 5.62
CA SER A 105 -18.53 -37.45 6.38
C SER A 105 -18.21 -36.23 5.51
N ALA A 106 -17.79 -36.45 4.26
CA ALA A 106 -17.54 -35.37 3.31
C ALA A 106 -18.83 -34.63 2.94
N LEU A 107 -19.94 -35.37 2.72
CA LEU A 107 -21.25 -34.78 2.46
C LEU A 107 -21.73 -33.93 3.63
N LEU A 108 -21.59 -34.45 4.86
CA LEU A 108 -21.90 -33.70 6.08
C LEU A 108 -21.07 -32.43 6.16
N GLY A 109 -19.76 -32.49 5.88
CA GLY A 109 -18.90 -31.31 5.84
C GLY A 109 -19.38 -30.24 4.85
N GLY A 110 -19.78 -30.63 3.64
CA GLY A 110 -20.36 -29.70 2.66
C GLY A 110 -21.68 -29.08 3.13
N ILE A 111 -22.55 -29.87 3.77
CA ILE A 111 -23.82 -29.39 4.33
C ILE A 111 -23.56 -28.40 5.48
N LEU A 112 -22.59 -28.66 6.35
CA LEU A 112 -22.23 -27.75 7.45
C LEU A 112 -21.78 -26.38 6.93
N ILE A 113 -21.03 -26.34 5.82
CA ILE A 113 -20.65 -25.07 5.17
C ILE A 113 -21.88 -24.31 4.65
N ILE A 114 -22.87 -25.01 4.08
CA ILE A 114 -24.10 -24.38 3.57
C ILE A 114 -24.97 -23.84 4.71
N LEU A 115 -25.03 -24.55 5.83
CA LEU A 115 -25.84 -24.20 6.99
C LEU A 115 -25.17 -23.20 7.95
N ASP A 116 -23.92 -22.82 7.67
CA ASP A 116 -23.20 -21.84 8.48
C ASP A 116 -23.67 -20.40 8.15
N ASN A 117 -24.34 -19.78 9.11
CA ASN A 117 -24.86 -18.42 8.98
C ASN A 117 -23.76 -17.36 8.83
N ALA A 118 -22.58 -17.58 9.42
CA ALA A 118 -21.46 -16.65 9.30
C ALA A 118 -20.90 -16.67 7.87
N LEU A 119 -20.69 -17.84 7.28
CA LEU A 119 -20.24 -17.96 5.89
C LEU A 119 -21.28 -17.42 4.90
N LEU A 120 -22.57 -17.71 5.14
CA LEU A 120 -23.65 -17.23 4.29
C LEU A 120 -23.75 -15.70 4.33
N THR A 121 -23.65 -15.09 5.51
CA THR A 121 -23.66 -13.62 5.63
C THR A 121 -22.44 -12.99 4.97
N GLN A 122 -21.24 -13.54 5.16
CA GLN A 122 -20.01 -13.04 4.56
C GLN A 122 -20.03 -13.10 3.02
N SER A 123 -20.53 -14.18 2.44
CA SER A 123 -20.62 -14.35 0.98
C SER A 123 -21.66 -13.46 0.30
N ARG A 124 -22.59 -12.85 1.05
CA ARG A 124 -23.71 -12.07 0.49
C ARG A 124 -23.35 -10.61 0.23
N PHE A 125 -22.40 -10.05 0.98
CA PHE A 125 -22.01 -8.65 0.88
C PHE A 125 -20.77 -8.48 -0.02
N ILE A 126 -20.42 -7.23 -0.33
CA ILE A 126 -19.20 -6.88 -1.08
C ILE A 126 -17.99 -7.05 -0.16
N LEU A 127 -17.66 -8.31 0.14
CA LEU A 127 -16.63 -8.76 1.07
C LEU A 127 -15.69 -9.73 0.35
N MET A 128 -14.46 -9.84 0.83
CA MET A 128 -13.40 -10.61 0.16
C MET A 128 -13.19 -11.98 0.83
N GLU A 129 -13.82 -12.22 1.98
CA GLU A 129 -13.66 -13.37 2.85
C GLU A 129 -14.03 -14.68 2.14
N SER A 130 -15.12 -14.69 1.36
CA SER A 130 -15.52 -15.89 0.61
C SER A 130 -14.53 -16.25 -0.51
N MET A 131 -13.85 -15.26 -1.09
CA MET A 131 -12.82 -15.48 -2.11
C MET A 131 -11.57 -16.07 -1.47
N LEU A 132 -11.16 -15.52 -0.32
CA LEU A 132 -10.05 -16.05 0.47
C LEU A 132 -10.27 -17.53 0.78
N LEU A 133 -11.41 -17.86 1.43
CA LEU A 133 -11.73 -19.22 1.84
C LEU A 133 -11.80 -20.20 0.65
N LEU A 134 -12.36 -19.76 -0.48
CA LEU A 134 -12.41 -20.60 -1.68
C LEU A 134 -11.00 -20.89 -2.20
N PHE A 135 -10.15 -19.87 -2.34
CA PHE A 135 -8.78 -20.07 -2.83
C PHE A 135 -7.96 -20.96 -1.89
N GLU A 136 -8.12 -20.82 -0.57
CA GLU A 136 -7.48 -21.67 0.42
C GLU A 136 -7.95 -23.13 0.29
N ALA A 137 -9.26 -23.37 0.22
CA ALA A 137 -9.82 -24.71 0.10
C ALA A 137 -9.44 -25.39 -1.23
N CYS A 138 -9.46 -24.65 -2.35
CA CYS A 138 -8.99 -25.12 -3.65
C CYS A 138 -7.49 -25.44 -3.62
N GLY A 139 -6.68 -24.56 -3.02
CA GLY A 139 -5.24 -24.74 -2.88
C GLY A 139 -4.89 -26.00 -2.10
N LEU A 140 -5.58 -26.24 -0.98
CA LEU A 140 -5.42 -27.45 -0.16
C LEU A 140 -5.87 -28.71 -0.89
N TYR A 141 -6.99 -28.66 -1.61
CA TYR A 141 -7.44 -29.79 -2.41
C TYR A 141 -6.43 -30.17 -3.49
N CYS A 142 -5.94 -29.17 -4.24
CA CYS A 142 -4.89 -29.35 -5.24
C CYS A 142 -3.58 -29.84 -4.60
N MET A 143 -3.24 -29.39 -3.40
CA MET A 143 -2.04 -29.83 -2.66
C MET A 143 -2.09 -31.33 -2.33
N LEU A 144 -3.24 -31.84 -1.86
CA LEU A 144 -3.40 -33.27 -1.58
C LEU A 144 -3.27 -34.10 -2.87
N ARG A 145 -3.92 -33.65 -3.97
CA ARG A 145 -3.81 -34.31 -5.28
C ARG A 145 -2.39 -34.26 -5.86
N PHE A 146 -1.68 -33.16 -5.60
CA PHE A 146 -0.27 -33.00 -5.96
C PHE A 146 0.62 -34.00 -5.22
N GLN A 147 0.37 -34.24 -3.93
CA GLN A 147 1.11 -35.22 -3.14
C GLN A 147 0.86 -36.67 -3.60
N GLU A 148 -0.34 -36.98 -4.08
CA GLU A 148 -0.67 -38.29 -4.65
C GLU A 148 -0.11 -38.51 -6.06
N SER A 149 0.28 -37.44 -6.76
CA SER A 149 0.75 -37.51 -8.13
C SER A 149 2.22 -37.97 -8.22
N ARG A 150 2.53 -38.81 -9.21
CA ARG A 150 3.91 -39.24 -9.48
C ARG A 150 4.79 -38.05 -9.87
N PHE A 151 5.96 -37.92 -9.24
CA PHE A 151 6.93 -36.88 -9.58
C PHE A 151 7.27 -36.89 -11.08
N GLY A 152 7.26 -35.70 -11.70
CA GLY A 152 7.52 -35.53 -13.14
C GLY A 152 6.32 -35.80 -14.07
N SER A 153 5.18 -36.27 -13.54
CA SER A 153 3.96 -36.42 -14.34
C SER A 153 3.32 -35.07 -14.67
N SER A 154 2.55 -35.01 -15.76
CA SER A 154 1.74 -33.82 -16.11
C SER A 154 0.76 -33.45 -14.98
N LEU A 155 0.18 -34.44 -14.31
CA LEU A 155 -0.72 -34.23 -13.16
C LEU A 155 0.02 -33.60 -11.97
N TRP A 156 1.26 -34.03 -11.70
CA TRP A 156 2.08 -33.42 -10.66
C TRP A 156 2.34 -31.94 -10.96
N LEU A 157 2.66 -31.60 -12.22
CA LEU A 157 2.85 -30.20 -12.59
C LEU A 157 1.54 -29.40 -12.51
N ILE A 158 0.43 -29.93 -13.05
CA ILE A 158 -0.87 -29.24 -13.07
C ILE A 158 -1.38 -28.98 -11.64
N PHE A 159 -1.41 -30.00 -10.79
CA PHE A 159 -1.89 -29.85 -9.41
C PHE A 159 -0.94 -29.01 -8.56
N GLY A 160 0.37 -29.12 -8.80
CA GLY A 160 1.35 -28.25 -8.16
C GLY A 160 1.09 -26.78 -8.51
N LEU A 161 1.09 -26.45 -9.80
CA LEU A 161 0.87 -25.08 -10.29
C LEU A 161 -0.48 -24.54 -9.82
N ALA A 162 -1.54 -25.33 -9.88
CA ALA A 162 -2.86 -24.94 -9.38
C ALA A 162 -2.83 -24.65 -7.88
N SER A 163 -2.21 -25.52 -7.08
CA SER A 163 -2.08 -25.34 -5.63
C SER A 163 -1.31 -24.07 -5.28
N ALA A 164 -0.11 -23.87 -5.84
CA ALA A 164 0.69 -22.68 -5.62
C ALA A 164 -0.03 -21.39 -6.08
N SER A 165 -0.74 -21.44 -7.21
CA SER A 165 -1.52 -20.31 -7.71
C SER A 165 -2.66 -19.95 -6.78
N CYS A 166 -3.42 -20.94 -6.30
CA CYS A 166 -4.51 -20.72 -5.35
C CYS A 166 -4.02 -20.10 -4.03
N PHE A 167 -2.93 -20.61 -3.44
CA PHE A 167 -2.36 -19.99 -2.24
C PHE A 167 -1.85 -18.58 -2.50
N SER A 168 -1.27 -18.33 -3.67
CA SER A 168 -0.85 -16.98 -4.06
C SER A 168 -2.04 -16.04 -4.17
N PHE A 169 -3.13 -16.48 -4.77
CA PHE A 169 -4.35 -15.69 -4.86
C PHE A 169 -4.98 -15.46 -3.49
N ALA A 170 -5.00 -16.45 -2.59
CA ALA A 170 -5.44 -16.27 -1.20
C ALA A 170 -4.62 -15.16 -0.49
N SER A 171 -3.28 -15.24 -0.54
CA SER A 171 -2.40 -14.21 0.04
C SER A 171 -2.55 -12.83 -0.64
N SER A 172 -2.90 -12.80 -1.92
CA SER A 172 -3.14 -11.59 -2.71
C SER A 172 -4.55 -11.02 -2.54
N VAL A 173 -5.45 -11.74 -1.85
CA VAL A 173 -6.74 -11.22 -1.37
C VAL A 173 -6.59 -10.62 0.02
N LYS A 174 -5.92 -11.35 0.94
CA LYS A 174 -5.71 -10.93 2.32
C LYS A 174 -4.46 -11.58 2.88
N TYR A 175 -3.72 -10.85 3.72
CA TYR A 175 -2.49 -11.40 4.35
C TYR A 175 -2.72 -12.60 5.25
N ALA A 176 -3.95 -12.81 5.74
CA ALA A 176 -4.33 -14.06 6.44
C ALA A 176 -4.06 -15.31 5.58
N GLY A 177 -4.11 -15.20 4.24
CA GLY A 177 -3.77 -16.29 3.33
C GLY A 177 -2.34 -16.82 3.50
N PHE A 178 -1.41 -16.05 4.07
CA PHE A 178 -0.07 -16.54 4.39
C PHE A 178 -0.06 -17.69 5.41
N LEU A 179 -1.09 -17.81 6.25
CA LEU A 179 -1.22 -18.95 7.17
C LEU A 179 -1.35 -20.27 6.41
N THR A 180 -1.97 -20.28 5.23
CA THR A 180 -2.07 -21.49 4.40
C THR A 180 -0.75 -21.89 3.76
N TYR A 181 0.18 -20.95 3.53
CA TYR A 181 1.55 -21.30 3.16
C TYR A 181 2.28 -22.02 4.29
N GLY A 182 2.07 -21.60 5.53
CA GLY A 182 2.61 -22.31 6.71
C GLY A 182 2.10 -23.76 6.78
N LEU A 183 0.79 -23.96 6.59
CA LEU A 183 0.20 -25.30 6.54
C LEU A 183 0.75 -26.12 5.36
N THR A 184 0.91 -25.52 4.18
CA THR A 184 1.45 -26.18 2.99
C THR A 184 2.90 -26.59 3.15
N ALA A 185 3.71 -25.75 3.79
CA ALA A 185 5.09 -26.06 4.14
C ALA A 185 5.13 -27.25 5.10
N TYR A 186 4.31 -27.25 6.16
CA TYR A 186 4.19 -28.37 7.08
C TYR A 186 3.78 -29.67 6.37
N LEU A 187 2.73 -29.65 5.54
CA LEU A 187 2.28 -30.82 4.77
C LEU A 187 3.37 -31.31 3.80
N SER A 188 4.13 -30.41 3.18
CA SER A 188 5.25 -30.76 2.30
C SER A 188 6.38 -31.43 3.07
N CYS A 189 6.77 -30.89 4.22
CA CYS A 189 7.80 -31.46 5.09
C CYS A 189 7.36 -32.84 5.60
N ARG A 190 6.11 -32.99 6.06
CA ARG A 190 5.56 -34.27 6.52
C ARG A 190 5.59 -35.33 5.41
N PHE A 191 5.23 -34.95 4.18
CA PHE A 191 5.26 -35.83 3.02
C PHE A 191 6.68 -36.27 2.67
N LEU A 192 7.64 -35.34 2.64
CA LEU A 192 9.05 -35.67 2.37
C LEU A 192 9.66 -36.54 3.48
N TRP A 193 9.26 -36.29 4.73
CA TRP A 193 9.66 -37.11 5.87
C TRP A 193 9.23 -38.57 5.71
N ASP A 194 7.98 -38.83 5.30
CA ASP A 194 7.52 -40.21 5.02
C ASP A 194 8.32 -40.87 3.88
N LYS A 195 8.74 -40.09 2.89
CA LYS A 195 9.51 -40.59 1.74
C LYS A 195 10.98 -40.85 2.04
N LEU A 196 11.52 -40.28 3.12
CA LEU A 196 12.91 -40.50 3.51
C LEU A 196 13.16 -41.95 3.98
N TYR A 197 12.14 -42.61 4.53
CA TYR A 197 12.22 -44.00 5.01
C TYR A 197 11.95 -45.04 3.91
N ASP A 198 11.56 -44.61 2.71
CA ASP A 198 11.20 -45.49 1.61
C ASP A 198 12.45 -45.96 0.86
N ALA A 199 12.95 -47.15 1.20
CA ALA A 199 14.17 -47.73 0.61
C ALA A 199 14.07 -48.01 -0.91
N THR A 200 12.86 -47.91 -1.50
CA THR A 200 12.66 -48.08 -2.94
C THR A 200 13.04 -46.84 -3.76
N LEU A 201 13.22 -45.69 -3.11
CA LEU A 201 13.50 -44.41 -3.77
C LEU A 201 14.99 -44.05 -3.70
N SER A 202 15.54 -43.62 -4.83
CA SER A 202 16.90 -43.07 -4.87
C SER A 202 16.96 -41.70 -4.18
N ASN A 203 18.07 -41.43 -3.48
CA ASN A 203 18.36 -40.11 -2.90
C ASN A 203 18.24 -38.98 -3.94
N LEU A 204 18.67 -39.21 -5.19
CA LEU A 204 18.56 -38.23 -6.26
C LEU A 204 17.09 -37.91 -6.58
N HIS A 205 16.20 -38.90 -6.56
CA HIS A 205 14.78 -38.70 -6.78
C HIS A 205 14.16 -37.80 -5.70
N ILE A 206 14.50 -38.04 -4.43
CA ILE A 206 14.02 -37.25 -3.29
C ILE A 206 14.54 -35.80 -3.38
N ILE A 207 15.81 -35.62 -3.74
CA ILE A 207 16.42 -34.29 -3.91
C ILE A 207 15.73 -33.52 -5.05
N LEU A 208 15.56 -34.13 -6.22
CA LEU A 208 14.90 -33.49 -7.36
C LEU A 208 13.44 -33.16 -7.06
N GLN A 209 12.72 -34.05 -6.36
CA GLN A 209 11.35 -33.80 -5.94
C GLN A 209 11.25 -32.65 -4.94
N THR A 210 12.18 -32.58 -3.99
CA THR A 210 12.25 -31.49 -3.01
C THR A 210 12.55 -30.17 -3.69
N PHE A 211 13.55 -30.15 -4.59
CA PHE A 211 13.89 -28.97 -5.37
C PHE A 211 12.71 -28.49 -6.23
N GLY A 212 12.03 -29.42 -6.92
CA GLY A 212 10.83 -29.10 -7.71
C GLY A 212 9.71 -28.49 -6.87
N ARG A 213 9.49 -28.96 -5.63
CA ARG A 213 8.52 -28.38 -4.70
C ARG A 213 8.93 -26.97 -4.28
N ILE A 214 10.21 -26.75 -3.92
CA ILE A 214 10.72 -25.43 -3.52
C ILE A 214 10.54 -24.43 -4.66
N VAL A 215 10.95 -24.79 -5.88
CA VAL A 215 10.79 -23.94 -7.07
C VAL A 215 9.33 -23.59 -7.29
N LEU A 216 8.45 -24.60 -7.29
CA LEU A 216 7.04 -24.41 -7.58
C LEU A 216 6.33 -23.54 -6.53
N PHE A 217 6.57 -23.79 -5.24
CA PHE A 217 5.95 -23.05 -4.14
C PHE A 217 6.69 -21.77 -3.73
N THR A 218 7.74 -21.38 -4.46
CA THR A 218 8.45 -20.10 -4.26
C THR A 218 8.33 -19.19 -5.48
N ILE A 219 8.71 -19.67 -6.66
CA ILE A 219 8.73 -18.86 -7.88
C ILE A 219 7.31 -18.49 -8.33
N VAL A 220 6.37 -19.45 -8.34
CA VAL A 220 4.99 -19.18 -8.79
C VAL A 220 4.29 -18.15 -7.89
N PRO A 221 4.34 -18.29 -6.55
CA PRO A 221 3.81 -17.26 -5.66
C PRO A 221 4.40 -15.87 -5.85
N ILE A 222 5.74 -15.76 -5.95
CA ILE A 222 6.40 -14.47 -6.15
C ILE A 222 5.93 -13.82 -7.45
N MET A 223 5.93 -14.58 -8.56
CA MET A 223 5.50 -14.08 -9.87
C MET A 223 4.04 -13.62 -9.87
N LEU A 224 3.14 -14.40 -9.28
CA LEU A 224 1.71 -14.06 -9.23
C LEU A 224 1.43 -12.88 -8.31
N TYR A 225 2.06 -12.83 -7.12
CA TYR A 225 1.89 -11.71 -6.19
C TYR A 225 2.40 -10.40 -6.79
N ILE A 226 3.61 -10.40 -7.37
CA ILE A 226 4.15 -9.24 -8.08
C ILE A 226 3.26 -8.87 -9.27
N GLY A 227 2.79 -9.84 -10.05
CA GLY A 227 1.90 -9.61 -11.19
C GLY A 227 0.59 -8.92 -10.80
N VAL A 228 -0.02 -9.33 -9.67
CA VAL A 228 -1.23 -8.72 -9.13
C VAL A 228 -1.01 -7.26 -8.73
N PHE A 229 0.10 -6.96 -8.05
CA PHE A 229 0.47 -5.58 -7.69
C PHE A 229 0.89 -4.75 -8.90
N PHE A 230 1.55 -5.35 -9.88
CA PHE A 230 1.88 -4.71 -11.15
C PHE A 230 0.60 -4.23 -11.85
N VAL A 231 -0.41 -5.10 -11.98
CA VAL A 231 -1.73 -4.72 -12.52
C VAL A 231 -2.39 -3.64 -11.67
N HIS A 232 -2.30 -3.71 -10.34
CA HIS A 232 -2.85 -2.70 -9.44
C HIS A 232 -2.26 -1.30 -9.70
N LEU A 233 -0.93 -1.20 -9.72
CA LEU A 233 -0.23 0.08 -9.90
C LEU A 233 -0.37 0.60 -11.34
N GLN A 234 -0.41 -0.28 -12.34
CA GLN A 234 -0.62 0.09 -13.73
C GLN A 234 -2.03 0.65 -13.99
N LEU A 235 -3.05 0.08 -13.35
CA LEU A 235 -4.44 0.54 -13.48
C LEU A 235 -4.69 1.86 -12.74
N LEU A 236 -4.01 2.10 -11.62
CA LEU A 236 -4.25 3.26 -10.75
C LEU A 236 -3.23 4.38 -11.01
N TYR A 237 -3.28 4.97 -12.19
CA TYR A 237 -2.32 5.99 -12.61
C TYR A 237 -2.69 7.42 -12.18
N ARG A 238 -3.89 7.71 -11.67
CA ARG A 238 -4.29 9.07 -11.25
C ARG A 238 -4.07 9.29 -9.75
N ALA A 239 -3.71 10.52 -9.38
CA ALA A 239 -3.57 10.93 -8.00
C ALA A 239 -4.88 10.74 -7.21
N GLY A 240 -4.77 10.32 -5.96
CA GLY A 240 -5.92 9.98 -5.13
C GLY A 240 -5.68 10.22 -3.64
N PRO A 241 -6.66 9.93 -2.78
CA PRO A 241 -6.68 10.43 -1.39
C PRO A 241 -5.54 9.93 -0.50
N HIS A 242 -4.85 8.85 -0.90
CA HIS A 242 -3.78 8.22 -0.13
C HIS A 242 -2.41 8.34 -0.80
N ASP A 243 -2.28 9.14 -1.85
CA ASP A 243 -1.01 9.37 -2.54
C ASP A 243 0.06 10.00 -1.62
N SER A 244 -0.36 10.85 -0.68
CA SER A 244 0.48 11.56 0.29
C SER A 244 1.33 10.67 1.20
N ILE A 245 0.96 9.39 1.34
CA ILE A 245 1.67 8.38 2.13
C ILE A 245 2.85 7.78 1.32
N MET A 246 2.79 7.86 -0.02
CA MET A 246 3.81 7.33 -0.90
C MET A 246 5.00 8.30 -1.03
N THR A 247 6.09 7.83 -1.62
CA THR A 247 7.27 8.68 -1.90
C THR A 247 6.94 9.79 -2.90
N SER A 248 7.68 10.90 -2.85
CA SER A 248 7.51 12.00 -3.81
C SER A 248 7.70 11.55 -5.27
N ALA A 249 8.63 10.61 -5.51
CA ALA A 249 8.85 10.06 -6.85
C ALA A 249 7.61 9.31 -7.38
N PHE A 250 6.97 8.51 -6.52
CA PHE A 250 5.72 7.83 -6.88
C PHE A 250 4.55 8.81 -7.08
N GLN A 251 4.41 9.81 -6.20
CA GLN A 251 3.39 10.85 -6.37
C GLN A 251 3.58 11.65 -7.66
N ALA A 252 4.82 11.84 -8.10
CA ALA A 252 5.15 12.51 -9.35
C ALA A 252 4.92 11.63 -10.59
N SER A 253 4.84 10.31 -10.44
CA SER A 253 4.46 9.40 -11.54
C SER A 253 2.96 9.29 -11.77
N LEU A 254 2.14 9.80 -10.84
CA LEU A 254 0.67 9.78 -10.97
C LEU A 254 0.16 11.01 -11.74
N ASP A 255 -0.87 10.85 -12.55
CA ASP A 255 -1.55 11.96 -13.23
C ASP A 255 -2.32 12.83 -12.23
N GLY A 256 -2.07 14.14 -12.26
CA GLY A 256 -2.62 15.10 -11.31
C GLY A 256 -1.76 15.28 -10.06
N GLY A 257 -2.37 15.62 -8.93
CA GLY A 257 -1.70 15.64 -7.62
C GLY A 257 -0.39 16.43 -7.57
N LEU A 258 0.72 15.75 -7.27
CA LEU A 258 2.07 16.34 -7.26
C LEU A 258 2.66 16.49 -8.67
N ALA A 259 2.31 15.61 -9.60
CA ALA A 259 2.81 15.66 -10.97
C ALA A 259 2.38 16.92 -11.71
N SER A 260 1.14 17.40 -11.49
CA SER A 260 0.67 18.65 -12.11
C SER A 260 1.49 19.89 -11.73
N ILE A 261 2.20 19.83 -10.59
CA ILE A 261 3.03 20.93 -10.09
C ILE A 261 4.49 20.73 -10.46
N THR A 262 4.97 19.50 -10.40
CA THR A 262 6.36 19.16 -10.74
C THR A 262 6.61 19.16 -12.25
N LYS A 263 5.55 18.97 -13.06
CA LYS A 263 5.63 19.05 -14.52
C LYS A 263 6.01 20.47 -14.94
N GLY A 264 7.24 20.61 -15.46
CA GLY A 264 7.79 21.90 -15.88
C GLY A 264 8.59 22.63 -14.80
N GLN A 265 8.79 22.03 -13.62
CA GLN A 265 9.74 22.60 -12.65
C GLN A 265 11.17 22.56 -13.18
N PRO A 266 11.98 23.60 -12.91
CA PRO A 266 13.40 23.58 -13.24
C PRO A 266 14.10 22.38 -12.60
N LEU A 267 14.86 21.65 -13.41
CA LEU A 267 15.63 20.49 -12.95
C LEU A 267 16.82 20.87 -12.06
N LYS A 268 17.35 22.08 -12.26
CA LYS A 268 18.50 22.60 -11.52
C LYS A 268 18.05 23.65 -10.53
N VAL A 269 18.54 23.52 -9.31
CA VAL A 269 18.35 24.50 -8.25
C VAL A 269 19.60 25.39 -8.20
N ALA A 270 19.42 26.70 -8.26
CA ALA A 270 20.49 27.69 -8.26
C ALA A 270 20.30 28.73 -7.15
N HIS A 271 21.34 29.49 -6.82
CA HIS A 271 21.19 30.66 -5.95
C HIS A 271 20.16 31.64 -6.54
N GLY A 272 19.27 32.16 -5.69
CA GLY A 272 18.10 32.96 -6.06
C GLY A 272 16.85 32.14 -6.38
N SER A 273 16.95 30.81 -6.47
CA SER A 273 15.78 29.95 -6.70
C SER A 273 14.80 30.02 -5.54
N GLN A 274 13.52 30.10 -5.89
CA GLN A 274 12.42 29.94 -4.96
C GLN A 274 12.01 28.46 -4.93
N VAL A 275 12.11 27.85 -3.77
CA VAL A 275 11.93 26.40 -3.57
C VAL A 275 10.95 26.13 -2.44
N THR A 276 10.34 24.95 -2.46
CA THR A 276 9.64 24.39 -1.31
C THR A 276 10.36 23.11 -0.90
N LEU A 277 10.83 23.04 0.34
CA LEU A 277 11.54 21.87 0.86
C LEU A 277 10.53 20.90 1.46
N ARG A 278 10.60 19.63 1.04
CA ARG A 278 9.69 18.57 1.51
C ARG A 278 10.47 17.50 2.24
N HIS A 279 10.02 17.15 3.44
CA HIS A 279 10.59 16.06 4.21
C HIS A 279 10.28 14.70 3.56
N THR A 280 11.31 13.87 3.40
CA THR A 280 11.24 12.58 2.68
C THR A 280 10.98 11.39 3.59
N HIS A 281 11.32 11.46 4.89
CA HIS A 281 11.21 10.34 5.81
C HIS A 281 9.96 10.45 6.71
N GLY A 282 9.23 9.35 6.94
CA GLY A 282 8.06 9.38 7.81
C GLY A 282 6.90 10.21 7.25
N ARG A 283 6.31 11.11 8.06
CA ARG A 283 5.15 11.89 7.64
C ARG A 283 5.58 12.99 6.68
N THR A 284 4.96 13.01 5.49
CA THR A 284 5.27 14.03 4.48
C THR A 284 4.77 15.40 4.95
N CYS A 285 5.66 16.38 4.94
CA CYS A 285 5.37 17.77 5.27
C CYS A 285 6.41 18.69 4.63
N TRP A 286 6.05 19.97 4.52
CA TRP A 286 6.87 21.03 3.97
C TRP A 286 7.52 21.84 5.08
N LEU A 287 8.76 22.28 4.85
CA LEU A 287 9.40 23.28 5.69
C LEU A 287 8.58 24.58 5.61
N HIS A 288 8.04 25.00 6.74
CA HIS A 288 7.03 26.04 6.81
C HIS A 288 7.40 27.06 7.89
N SER A 289 7.11 28.34 7.65
CA SER A 289 7.23 29.37 8.68
C SER A 289 6.13 30.41 8.55
N HIS A 290 5.55 30.84 9.66
CA HIS A 290 4.48 31.84 9.72
C HIS A 290 4.81 32.87 10.79
N THR A 291 4.07 33.97 10.87
CA THR A 291 4.45 35.16 11.67
C THR A 291 4.47 34.96 13.18
N HIS A 292 3.97 33.84 13.70
CA HIS A 292 4.03 33.54 15.13
C HIS A 292 5.45 33.18 15.58
N VAL A 293 5.73 33.51 16.83
CA VAL A 293 7.01 33.30 17.50
C VAL A 293 6.88 32.24 18.59
N TYR A 294 7.99 31.59 18.95
CA TYR A 294 8.00 30.70 20.11
C TYR A 294 7.65 31.48 21.39
N PRO A 295 6.97 30.87 22.37
CA PRO A 295 6.70 31.54 23.64
C PRO A 295 8.01 31.79 24.38
N VAL A 296 8.12 32.87 25.16
CA VAL A 296 9.34 33.19 25.92
C VAL A 296 9.76 32.06 26.87
N ARG A 297 8.77 31.32 27.40
CA ARG A 297 8.99 30.10 28.18
C ARG A 297 8.07 28.99 27.68
N TYR A 298 8.61 27.79 27.60
CA TYR A 298 7.85 26.59 27.31
C TYR A 298 6.98 26.16 28.51
N PRO A 299 5.99 25.27 28.33
CA PRO A 299 5.12 24.81 29.42
C PRO A 299 5.86 24.17 30.60
N ASP A 300 7.05 23.60 30.37
CA ASP A 300 7.93 23.02 31.38
C ASP A 300 8.87 24.04 32.05
N LYS A 301 8.64 25.34 31.82
CA LYS A 301 9.37 26.50 32.36
C LYS A 301 10.79 26.69 31.81
N ARG A 302 11.22 25.91 30.82
CA ARG A 302 12.46 26.21 30.08
C ARG A 302 12.31 27.53 29.29
N GLY A 303 13.41 28.28 29.18
CA GLY A 303 13.46 29.44 28.29
C GLY A 303 13.48 29.03 26.81
N SER A 304 12.93 29.87 25.95
CA SER A 304 13.02 29.74 24.49
C SER A 304 13.58 31.03 23.89
N SER A 305 13.91 30.97 22.60
CA SER A 305 14.51 32.06 21.82
C SER A 305 13.56 33.22 21.53
N HIS A 306 12.25 33.01 21.65
CA HIS A 306 11.21 33.93 21.16
C HIS A 306 11.36 34.30 19.67
N GLN A 307 12.08 33.50 18.88
CA GLN A 307 12.22 33.69 17.44
C GLN A 307 11.00 33.16 16.68
N GLN A 308 10.94 33.41 15.37
CA GLN A 308 9.84 32.97 14.54
C GLN A 308 9.82 31.45 14.40
N GLN A 309 8.63 30.86 14.50
CA GLN A 309 8.45 29.42 14.45
C GLN A 309 8.74 28.88 13.05
N VAL A 310 9.48 27.78 13.01
CA VAL A 310 9.67 26.94 11.83
C VAL A 310 9.10 25.57 12.14
N THR A 311 8.21 25.09 11.28
CA THR A 311 7.46 23.85 11.51
C THR A 311 7.43 22.99 10.26
N CYS A 312 6.88 21.78 10.40
CA CYS A 312 6.62 20.89 9.29
C CYS A 312 5.11 20.83 9.02
N TYR A 313 4.65 21.56 8.00
CA TYR A 313 3.22 21.69 7.68
C TYR A 313 2.79 20.65 6.65
N SER A 314 1.62 20.02 6.82
CA SER A 314 1.16 18.90 5.98
C SER A 314 0.44 19.32 4.69
N PHE A 315 0.29 20.62 4.42
CA PHE A 315 -0.40 21.12 3.23
C PHE A 315 0.47 22.13 2.47
N LYS A 316 0.11 22.36 1.21
CA LYS A 316 0.76 23.35 0.36
C LYS A 316 0.27 24.75 0.76
N ASP A 317 1.22 25.65 1.01
CA ASP A 317 0.95 27.01 1.48
C ASP A 317 2.01 27.98 0.91
N VAL A 318 1.65 29.26 0.79
CA VAL A 318 2.59 30.33 0.40
C VAL A 318 3.72 30.53 1.42
N ASN A 319 3.49 30.13 2.67
CA ASN A 319 4.46 30.12 3.76
C ASN A 319 5.43 28.92 3.72
N ASN A 320 5.35 28.08 2.67
CA ASN A 320 6.30 26.98 2.44
C ASN A 320 7.44 27.38 1.49
N TRP A 321 7.43 28.63 0.99
CA TRP A 321 8.40 29.12 0.03
C TRP A 321 9.68 29.62 0.71
N TRP A 322 10.81 29.17 0.18
CA TRP A 322 12.15 29.52 0.64
C TRP A 322 13.01 29.97 -0.53
N ILE A 323 13.91 30.91 -0.30
CA ILE A 323 14.84 31.44 -1.28
C ILE A 323 16.24 30.96 -0.89
N ILE A 324 16.95 30.36 -1.84
CA ILE A 324 18.33 29.93 -1.62
C ILE A 324 19.27 31.11 -1.87
N LYS A 325 19.86 31.64 -0.81
CA LYS A 325 20.72 32.83 -0.82
C LYS A 325 22.19 32.45 -0.62
N ARG A 326 23.10 33.29 -1.14
CA ARG A 326 24.55 33.16 -0.94
C ARG A 326 24.93 33.72 0.44
N PRO A 327 25.82 33.04 1.20
CA PRO A 327 26.27 33.52 2.52
C PRO A 327 26.85 34.95 2.54
N HIS A 328 27.53 35.36 1.47
CA HIS A 328 28.34 36.59 1.43
C HIS A 328 27.78 37.70 0.54
N ARG A 329 26.53 37.58 0.06
CA ARG A 329 25.85 38.65 -0.67
C ARG A 329 24.58 39.03 0.05
N GLU A 330 24.37 40.33 0.23
CA GLU A 330 23.14 40.82 0.87
C GLU A 330 21.96 40.85 -0.10
N ASP A 331 22.24 41.12 -1.38
CA ASP A 331 21.23 41.14 -2.44
C ASP A 331 20.76 39.73 -2.88
N LEU A 332 19.60 39.70 -3.51
CA LEU A 332 19.02 38.52 -4.16
C LEU A 332 19.14 38.61 -5.69
N VAL A 333 20.09 39.40 -6.20
CA VAL A 333 20.19 39.66 -7.64
C VAL A 333 20.72 38.42 -8.34
N VAL A 334 19.93 37.92 -9.30
CA VAL A 334 20.29 36.77 -10.13
C VAL A 334 20.99 37.30 -11.38
N GLY A 335 22.22 36.84 -11.61
CA GLY A 335 22.97 37.17 -12.83
C GLY A 335 22.52 36.34 -14.04
N ASN A 336 23.11 36.62 -15.21
CA ASN A 336 22.82 35.89 -16.44
C ASN A 336 23.35 34.44 -16.42
N GLU A 337 24.38 34.16 -15.61
CA GLU A 337 24.92 32.81 -15.44
C GLU A 337 24.27 32.09 -14.25
N LEU A 338 23.79 30.87 -14.51
CA LEU A 338 23.17 30.01 -13.51
C LEU A 338 24.22 29.44 -12.54
N ASP A 339 24.20 29.95 -11.32
CA ASP A 339 25.02 29.46 -10.21
C ASP A 339 24.30 28.32 -9.48
N VAL A 340 24.47 27.10 -10.01
CA VAL A 340 23.77 25.88 -9.58
C VAL A 340 24.32 25.37 -8.26
N ILE A 341 23.44 25.02 -7.33
CA ILE A 341 23.79 24.46 -6.02
C ILE A 341 24.36 23.06 -6.18
N ARG A 342 25.51 22.81 -5.57
CA ARG A 342 26.24 21.54 -5.59
C ARG A 342 26.34 20.93 -4.21
N HIS A 343 26.74 19.66 -4.18
CA HIS A 343 27.07 19.00 -2.94
C HIS A 343 28.25 19.69 -2.23
N GLY A 344 28.07 19.96 -0.92
CA GLY A 344 29.08 20.61 -0.08
C GLY A 344 28.94 22.13 -0.03
N ASP A 345 28.09 22.72 -0.88
CA ASP A 345 27.87 24.16 -0.89
C ASP A 345 27.24 24.63 0.42
N ILE A 346 27.64 25.82 0.85
CA ILE A 346 27.09 26.49 2.02
C ILE A 346 26.09 27.54 1.52
N ILE A 347 24.84 27.41 1.97
CA ILE A 347 23.73 28.25 1.55
C ILE A 347 23.07 28.92 2.76
N GLN A 348 22.27 29.95 2.48
CA GLN A 348 21.28 30.48 3.40
C GLN A 348 19.88 30.17 2.86
N LEU A 349 18.97 29.76 3.73
CA LEU A 349 17.56 29.59 3.39
C LEU A 349 16.78 30.77 3.95
N VAL A 350 16.23 31.61 3.09
CA VAL A 350 15.46 32.79 3.49
C VAL A 350 13.98 32.53 3.25
N HIS A 351 13.15 32.70 4.27
CA HIS A 351 11.71 32.50 4.13
C HIS A 351 11.11 33.54 3.18
N GLY A 352 10.37 33.10 2.16
CA GLY A 352 9.94 33.95 1.05
C GLY A 352 8.99 35.08 1.45
N ILE A 353 8.14 34.87 2.46
CA ILE A 353 7.16 35.89 2.90
C ILE A 353 7.75 36.81 3.96
N THR A 354 8.43 36.26 4.98
CA THR A 354 8.93 37.07 6.11
C THR A 354 10.36 37.56 5.93
N SER A 355 11.06 37.14 4.86
CA SER A 355 12.45 37.51 4.55
C SER A 355 13.45 37.19 5.68
N ARG A 356 13.10 36.27 6.59
CA ARG A 356 13.95 35.87 7.71
C ARG A 356 14.74 34.61 7.35
N GLY A 357 16.00 34.57 7.78
CA GLY A 357 16.89 33.43 7.55
C GLY A 357 16.56 32.26 8.48
N LEU A 358 16.58 31.04 7.94
CA LEU A 358 16.53 29.82 8.71
C LEU A 358 17.77 29.74 9.62
N ASN A 359 17.52 29.52 10.89
CA ASN A 359 18.48 29.63 11.96
C ASN A 359 18.42 28.40 12.87
N SER A 360 19.56 28.01 13.40
CA SER A 360 19.61 27.17 14.60
C SER A 360 20.49 27.86 15.63
N HIS A 361 20.31 27.51 16.91
CA HIS A 361 21.00 28.20 17.99
C HIS A 361 20.98 27.33 19.24
N ASP A 362 21.81 27.67 20.23
CA ASP A 362 21.96 26.90 21.46
C ASP A 362 20.81 27.15 22.46
N VAL A 363 19.59 26.84 22.04
CA VAL A 363 18.39 26.76 22.87
C VAL A 363 17.79 25.38 22.66
N ALA A 364 17.36 24.73 23.73
CA ALA A 364 16.76 23.41 23.66
C ALA A 364 15.42 23.44 22.91
N ALA A 365 15.23 22.55 21.94
CA ALA A 365 14.03 22.46 21.13
C ALA A 365 12.75 22.29 21.99
N PRO A 366 11.57 22.71 21.48
CA PRO A 366 10.32 22.72 22.26
C PRO A 366 9.90 21.33 22.73
N MET A 367 9.94 20.34 21.82
CA MET A 367 9.42 18.98 22.07
C MET A 367 10.51 17.98 22.48
N THR A 368 11.76 18.18 22.06
CA THR A 368 12.87 17.26 22.29
C THR A 368 14.06 18.04 22.84
N PRO A 369 14.13 18.24 24.17
CA PRO A 369 15.10 19.15 24.79
C PRO A 369 16.58 18.78 24.59
N GLN A 370 16.86 17.57 24.12
CA GLN A 370 18.19 17.07 23.78
C GLN A 370 18.73 17.64 22.46
N CYS A 371 17.85 18.21 21.63
CA CYS A 371 18.19 18.82 20.34
C CYS A 371 18.15 20.35 20.44
N GLN A 372 18.85 21.02 19.51
CA GLN A 372 18.77 22.47 19.36
C GLN A 372 17.47 22.91 18.66
N GLU A 373 16.99 24.09 19.02
CA GLU A 373 15.84 24.75 18.40
C GLU A 373 16.22 25.22 16.98
N VAL A 374 15.27 25.09 16.06
CA VAL A 374 15.36 25.65 14.70
C VAL A 374 14.24 26.67 14.55
N SER A 375 14.59 27.84 14.05
CA SER A 375 13.73 29.02 13.99
C SER A 375 14.03 29.85 12.74
N CYS A 376 13.21 30.87 12.50
CA CYS A 376 13.56 31.96 11.59
C CYS A 376 14.11 33.12 12.43
N TYR A 377 15.33 33.55 12.15
CA TYR A 377 16.04 34.53 12.96
C TYR A 377 15.30 35.87 13.01
N ILE A 378 15.22 36.42 14.22
CA ILE A 378 14.75 37.78 14.47
C ILE A 378 15.87 38.46 15.24
N ASP A 379 16.40 39.54 14.67
CA ASP A 379 17.37 40.37 15.37
C ASP A 379 16.62 41.23 16.40
N TYR A 380 16.82 40.89 17.67
CA TYR A 380 16.30 41.64 18.81
C TYR A 380 17.34 42.62 19.37
N GLU A 381 18.49 42.81 18.70
CA GLU A 381 19.66 43.55 19.21
C GLU A 381 20.22 42.95 20.52
N ILE A 382 19.95 41.66 20.75
CA ILE A 382 20.44 40.87 21.89
C ILE A 382 21.73 40.15 21.45
N LYS A 383 22.63 39.84 22.39
CA LYS A 383 23.87 39.04 22.17
C LYS A 383 23.60 37.57 21.81
N MET A 384 22.80 37.32 20.79
CA MET A 384 22.45 36.02 20.25
C MET A 384 22.62 36.08 18.73
N PRO A 385 23.85 35.89 18.21
CA PRO A 385 24.08 35.90 16.77
C PRO A 385 23.31 34.76 16.10
N GLY A 386 22.84 34.99 14.88
CA GLY A 386 22.18 33.97 14.07
C GLY A 386 23.18 33.05 13.39
N GLU A 387 23.00 31.74 13.55
CA GLU A 387 23.71 30.71 12.77
C GLU A 387 22.86 30.34 11.56
N LEU A 388 23.05 31.09 10.46
CA LEU A 388 22.20 31.05 9.27
C LEU A 388 22.72 30.16 8.15
N LEU A 389 23.90 29.55 8.33
CA LEU A 389 24.62 28.84 7.27
C LEU A 389 24.29 27.35 7.29
N TRP A 390 23.84 26.84 6.15
CA TRP A 390 23.44 25.45 5.97
C TRP A 390 24.28 24.80 4.88
N ARG A 391 24.95 23.69 5.21
CA ARG A 391 25.70 22.90 4.22
C ARG A 391 24.74 21.94 3.50
N VAL A 392 24.81 21.91 2.17
CA VAL A 392 23.99 21.02 1.34
C VAL A 392 24.65 19.66 1.19
N GLU A 393 24.01 18.62 1.70
CA GLU A 393 24.45 17.23 1.51
C GLU A 393 23.50 16.46 0.59
N ILE A 394 24.01 16.02 -0.57
CA ILE A 394 23.25 15.19 -1.51
C ILE A 394 23.50 13.73 -1.14
N LEU A 395 22.48 13.01 -0.69
CA LEU A 395 22.60 11.64 -0.22
C LEU A 395 22.66 10.61 -1.36
N ASN A 396 21.91 10.84 -2.45
CA ASN A 396 21.75 9.88 -3.56
C ASN A 396 22.71 10.16 -4.73
N ARG A 397 23.95 10.55 -4.44
CA ARG A 397 24.95 10.95 -5.45
C ARG A 397 25.26 9.86 -6.46
N GLU A 398 25.30 8.61 -6.01
CA GLU A 398 25.66 7.47 -6.86
C GLU A 398 24.56 7.11 -7.87
N THR A 399 23.29 7.37 -7.53
CA THR A 399 22.14 7.00 -8.36
C THR A 399 21.64 8.13 -9.25
N VAL A 400 21.81 9.39 -8.83
CA VAL A 400 21.28 10.58 -9.54
C VAL A 400 22.40 11.46 -10.12
N GLY A 401 23.66 11.21 -9.75
CA GLY A 401 24.83 12.00 -10.16
C GLY A 401 25.08 13.23 -9.29
N ASN A 402 26.22 13.90 -9.51
CA ASN A 402 26.65 15.12 -8.79
C ASN A 402 26.03 16.42 -9.37
N LYS A 403 24.91 16.32 -10.10
CA LYS A 403 24.40 17.43 -10.92
C LYS A 403 23.31 18.24 -10.23
#